data_AF-A0A955R3E2-F1
#
_entry.id   AF-A0A955R3E2-F1
#
_cell.length_a   1.000
_cell.length_b   1.000
_cell.length_c   1.000
_cell.angle_alpha   90.00
_cell.angle_beta   90.00
_cell.angle_gamma   90.00
#
_symmetry.space_group_name_H-M   'P 1'
#
loop_
_entity.id
_entity.type
_entity.pdbx_description
1 polymer ?
#
loop_
_entity_poly.entity_id
_entity_poly.type
_entity_poly.pdbx_seq_one_letter_code
_entity_poly.pdbx_strand_id
1 'polypeptide(L)'
;MKYFFFALVICLPALSQAAPSLQSEHRLGELFQPEKGKELFQNNGCTMCHGEDGSGKGPMATSLKNQPRNFRDYEEMRRMPDIRMEQAISKGLEGTAMPAFPGFSQEELEALTTYLHSILSDSHTTVDMCLYETAILDTDKAPENFRVEVDEPERVEALAEGKKIHITIKNWGKFLGKKSWRTHVRIMQGNRIFSLVRVKVRPCLNNLEKLVKSLAAASP
;
A
#
# COMPACT_ATOMS: atom_id res chain seq x y z
N MET A 1 -76.73 -15.65 -8.54
CA MET A 1 -75.52 -15.32 -7.78
C MET A 1 -74.30 -15.69 -8.62
N LYS A 2 -73.60 -14.70 -9.18
CA LYS A 2 -72.37 -14.89 -9.99
C LYS A 2 -71.17 -14.63 -9.08
N TYR A 3 -70.31 -15.63 -8.89
CA TYR A 3 -69.07 -15.48 -8.15
C TYR A 3 -67.95 -15.05 -9.11
N PHE A 4 -67.43 -13.84 -8.91
CA PHE A 4 -66.24 -13.30 -9.57
C PHE A 4 -65.01 -13.88 -8.85
N PHE A 5 -64.20 -14.67 -9.55
CA PHE A 5 -62.86 -15.07 -9.08
C PHE A 5 -61.88 -13.93 -9.40
N PHE A 6 -61.47 -13.17 -8.38
CA PHE A 6 -60.35 -12.24 -8.48
C PHE A 6 -59.04 -13.02 -8.34
N ALA A 7 -58.33 -13.22 -9.45
CA ALA A 7 -56.97 -13.77 -9.42
C ALA A 7 -56.02 -12.69 -8.88
N LEU A 8 -55.60 -12.85 -7.62
CA LEU A 8 -54.58 -12.03 -6.99
C LEU A 8 -53.22 -12.38 -7.61
N VAL A 9 -52.76 -11.57 -8.58
CA VAL A 9 -51.40 -11.66 -9.10
C VAL A 9 -50.45 -11.09 -8.04
N ILE A 10 -49.88 -11.99 -7.23
CA ILE A 10 -48.83 -11.64 -6.28
C ILE A 10 -47.54 -11.43 -7.08
N CYS A 11 -47.24 -10.16 -7.38
CA CYS A 11 -45.95 -9.76 -7.91
C CYS A 11 -44.91 -9.90 -6.78
N LEU A 12 -44.22 -11.03 -6.72
CA LEU A 12 -43.06 -11.22 -5.85
C LEU A 12 -41.96 -10.28 -6.32
N PRO A 13 -41.51 -9.30 -5.50
CA PRO A 13 -40.35 -8.52 -5.87
C PRO A 13 -39.16 -9.48 -5.97
N ALA A 14 -38.50 -9.47 -7.12
CA ALA A 14 -37.22 -10.14 -7.30
C ALA A 14 -36.24 -9.52 -6.29
N LEU A 15 -36.07 -10.19 -5.16
CA LEU A 15 -35.00 -9.95 -4.22
C LEU A 15 -33.69 -10.27 -4.94
N SER A 16 -33.12 -9.26 -5.59
CA SER A 16 -31.74 -9.28 -6.07
C SER A 16 -30.82 -9.28 -4.84
N GLN A 17 -30.64 -10.45 -4.25
CA GLN A 17 -29.60 -10.69 -3.27
C GLN A 17 -28.31 -10.98 -4.04
N ALA A 18 -27.59 -9.92 -4.43
CA ALA A 18 -26.17 -10.07 -4.70
C ALA A 18 -25.55 -10.61 -3.40
N ALA A 19 -24.99 -11.83 -3.44
CA ALA A 19 -24.29 -12.40 -2.30
C ALA A 19 -23.27 -11.36 -1.78
N PRO A 20 -23.13 -11.17 -0.45
CA PRO A 20 -22.16 -10.23 0.08
C PRO A 20 -20.77 -10.66 -0.41
N SER A 21 -20.22 -9.92 -1.38
CA SER A 21 -18.83 -10.03 -1.74
C SER A 21 -18.03 -9.84 -0.46
N LEU A 22 -17.17 -10.79 -0.11
CA LEU A 22 -16.26 -10.64 1.02
C LEU A 22 -15.42 -9.38 0.73
N GLN A 23 -15.69 -8.33 1.48
CA GLN A 23 -15.11 -7.00 1.32
C GLN A 23 -14.44 -6.61 2.61
N SER A 24 -13.25 -6.01 2.50
CA SER A 24 -12.56 -5.36 3.61
C SER A 24 -12.42 -3.88 3.30
N GLU A 25 -12.88 -3.01 4.19
CA GLU A 25 -12.78 -1.55 4.03
C GLU A 25 -11.48 -1.03 4.65
N HIS A 26 -10.79 -0.15 3.92
CA HIS A 26 -9.52 0.48 4.29
C HIS A 26 -9.57 1.97 3.95
N ARG A 27 -8.70 2.76 4.55
CA ARG A 27 -8.56 4.20 4.27
C ARG A 27 -7.13 4.53 3.92
N LEU A 28 -6.95 5.56 3.09
CA LEU A 28 -5.63 6.13 2.89
C LEU A 28 -5.04 6.64 4.20
N GLY A 29 -3.75 6.38 4.36
CA GLY A 29 -2.93 6.85 5.45
C GLY A 29 -2.86 8.37 5.50
N GLU A 30 -2.44 8.89 6.64
CA GLU A 30 -2.18 10.31 6.78
C GLU A 30 -1.00 10.72 5.90
N LEU A 31 -1.02 11.99 5.47
CA LEU A 31 0.14 12.59 4.83
C LEU A 31 1.29 12.63 5.83
N PHE A 32 2.50 12.41 5.34
CA PHE A 32 3.69 12.55 6.16
C PHE A 32 3.84 13.99 6.67
N GLN A 33 4.39 14.13 7.88
CA GLN A 33 4.83 15.41 8.47
C GLN A 33 6.36 15.39 8.56
N PRO A 34 7.06 15.68 7.44
CA PRO A 34 8.48 15.41 7.32
C PRO A 34 9.40 16.49 7.89
N GLU A 35 8.87 17.58 8.44
CA GLU A 35 9.63 18.80 8.73
C GLU A 35 10.78 18.54 9.70
N LYS A 36 10.50 17.86 10.83
CA LYS A 36 11.52 17.49 11.82
C LYS A 36 12.59 16.58 11.21
N GLY A 37 12.18 15.57 10.45
CA GLY A 37 13.10 14.64 9.79
C GLY A 37 13.98 15.33 8.74
N LYS A 38 13.39 16.26 7.98
CA LYS A 38 14.09 17.06 6.99
C LYS A 38 15.15 17.95 7.63
N GLU A 39 14.81 18.64 8.72
CA GLU A 39 15.75 19.46 9.47
C GLU A 39 16.93 18.62 10.00
N LEU A 40 16.64 17.48 10.62
CA LEU A 40 17.67 16.55 11.10
C LEU A 40 18.58 16.08 9.95
N PHE A 41 18.00 15.70 8.81
CA PHE A 41 18.74 15.26 7.65
C PHE A 41 19.67 16.36 7.09
N GLN A 42 19.18 17.60 7.03
CA GLN A 42 19.94 18.74 6.55
C GLN A 42 21.08 19.15 7.49
N ASN A 43 20.82 19.13 8.80
CA ASN A 43 21.74 19.68 9.80
C ASN A 43 22.80 18.67 10.29
N ASN A 44 22.65 17.38 10.00
CA ASN A 44 23.55 16.34 10.49
C ASN A 44 24.45 15.72 9.39
N GLY A 45 24.66 16.45 8.29
CA GLY A 45 25.62 16.07 7.25
C GLY A 45 25.15 14.94 6.31
N CYS A 46 23.90 14.47 6.42
CA CYS A 46 23.35 13.43 5.55
C CYS A 46 23.38 13.85 4.07
N THR A 47 23.14 15.15 3.81
CA THR A 47 23.14 15.77 2.47
C THR A 47 24.49 15.68 1.75
N MET A 48 25.60 15.57 2.48
CA MET A 48 26.94 15.46 1.89
C MET A 48 27.10 14.21 1.04
N CYS A 49 26.42 13.12 1.42
CA CYS A 49 26.41 11.86 0.68
C CYS A 49 25.08 11.65 -0.05
N HIS A 50 23.95 11.84 0.61
CA HIS A 50 22.64 11.53 0.05
C HIS A 50 22.04 12.65 -0.83
N GLY A 51 22.68 13.82 -0.88
CA GLY A 51 22.18 15.02 -1.56
C GLY A 51 21.09 15.73 -0.75
N GLU A 52 20.87 17.02 -0.99
CA GLU A 52 19.78 17.79 -0.34
C GLU A 52 18.39 17.22 -0.63
N ASP A 53 18.30 16.46 -1.71
CA ASP A 53 17.08 16.06 -2.34
C ASP A 53 16.85 14.53 -2.27
N GLY A 54 17.75 13.83 -1.57
CA GLY A 54 17.74 12.39 -1.34
C GLY A 54 18.13 11.53 -2.54
N SER A 55 18.68 12.12 -3.61
CA SER A 55 19.04 11.39 -4.83
C SER A 55 20.20 10.41 -4.70
N GLY A 56 20.91 10.41 -3.56
CA GLY A 56 22.16 9.66 -3.40
C GLY A 56 23.35 10.32 -4.10
N LYS A 57 23.20 11.53 -4.63
CA LYS A 57 24.21 12.26 -5.42
C LYS A 57 24.75 13.48 -4.69
N GLY A 58 25.01 13.34 -3.39
CA GLY A 58 25.66 14.40 -2.61
C GLY A 58 27.10 14.67 -3.10
N PRO A 59 27.71 15.81 -2.71
CA PRO A 59 29.06 16.18 -3.12
C PRO A 59 30.13 15.11 -2.89
N MET A 60 29.97 14.27 -1.87
CA MET A 60 30.91 13.19 -1.55
C MET A 60 30.61 11.88 -2.29
N ALA A 61 29.41 11.71 -2.86
CA ALA A 61 28.91 10.43 -3.37
C ALA A 61 29.80 9.82 -4.46
N THR A 62 30.35 10.64 -5.36
CA THR A 62 31.20 10.18 -6.48
C THR A 62 32.53 9.56 -6.03
N SER A 63 33.00 9.91 -4.83
CA SER A 63 34.23 9.38 -4.23
C SER A 63 34.02 8.08 -3.44
N LEU A 64 32.76 7.68 -3.21
CA LEU A 64 32.43 6.51 -2.41
C LEU A 64 32.44 5.24 -3.25
N LYS A 65 33.09 4.19 -2.71
CA LYS A 65 33.09 2.84 -3.32
C LYS A 65 31.67 2.29 -3.49
N ASN A 66 30.81 2.51 -2.51
CA ASN A 66 29.40 2.15 -2.55
C ASN A 66 28.59 3.44 -2.65
N GLN A 67 27.73 3.55 -3.68
CA GLN A 67 26.88 4.71 -3.84
C GLN A 67 25.85 4.78 -2.71
N PRO A 68 25.58 5.98 -2.16
CA PRO A 68 24.50 6.18 -1.21
C PRO A 68 23.16 5.79 -1.81
N ARG A 69 22.26 5.28 -0.98
CA ARG A 69 20.89 4.93 -1.40
C ARG A 69 20.19 6.12 -2.02
N ASN A 70 19.51 5.89 -3.13
CA ASN A 70 18.66 6.88 -3.78
C ASN A 70 17.23 6.78 -3.21
N PHE A 71 16.87 7.70 -2.32
CA PHE A 71 15.56 7.72 -1.67
C PHE A 71 14.41 8.09 -2.61
N ARG A 72 14.72 8.57 -3.82
CA ARG A 72 13.73 8.84 -4.89
C ARG A 72 13.46 7.62 -5.76
N ASP A 73 14.33 6.62 -5.71
CA ASP A 73 14.19 5.44 -6.53
C ASP A 73 13.11 4.53 -5.93
N TYR A 74 12.08 4.29 -6.73
CA TYR A 74 10.95 3.48 -6.30
C TYR A 74 11.36 2.05 -5.98
N GLU A 75 12.23 1.43 -6.78
CA GLU A 75 12.62 0.03 -6.59
C GLU A 75 13.55 -0.15 -5.39
N GLU A 76 14.38 0.85 -5.08
CA GLU A 76 15.22 0.85 -3.87
C GLU A 76 14.41 1.04 -2.58
N MET A 77 13.30 1.78 -2.63
CA MET A 77 12.57 2.23 -1.44
C MET A 77 11.23 1.50 -1.18
N ARG A 78 10.56 0.98 -2.21
CA ARG A 78 9.25 0.30 -2.11
C ARG A 78 9.17 -0.76 -1.01
N ARG A 79 10.28 -1.46 -0.77
CA ARG A 79 10.38 -2.57 0.19
C ARG A 79 11.29 -2.25 1.38
N MET A 80 11.70 -1.00 1.55
CA MET A 80 12.54 -0.58 2.66
C MET A 80 11.73 -0.55 3.96
N PRO A 81 12.06 -1.39 4.96
CA PRO A 81 11.40 -1.36 6.25
C PRO A 81 12.03 -0.30 7.16
N ASP A 82 11.21 0.34 7.98
CA ASP A 82 11.59 1.48 8.83
C ASP A 82 12.73 1.08 9.77
N ILE A 83 12.60 -0.07 10.43
CA ILE A 83 13.63 -0.63 11.32
C ILE A 83 15.01 -0.78 10.66
N ARG A 84 15.08 -1.05 9.35
CA ARG A 84 16.36 -1.17 8.65
C ARG A 84 16.99 0.21 8.43
N MET A 85 16.17 1.23 8.17
CA MET A 85 16.64 2.61 8.06
C MET A 85 17.07 3.13 9.43
N GLU A 86 16.27 2.92 10.48
CA GLU A 86 16.62 3.29 11.85
C GLU A 86 17.92 2.63 12.31
N GLN A 87 18.11 1.34 12.01
CA GLN A 87 19.36 0.64 12.30
C GLN A 87 20.54 1.18 11.50
N ALA A 88 20.36 1.46 10.21
CA ALA A 88 21.42 2.04 9.38
C ALA A 88 21.82 3.45 9.85
N ILE A 89 20.86 4.26 10.33
CA ILE A 89 21.13 5.58 10.89
C ILE A 89 21.82 5.44 12.25
N SER A 90 21.24 4.69 13.18
CA SER A 90 21.76 4.59 14.56
C SER A 90 23.10 3.89 14.65
N LYS A 91 23.35 2.86 13.84
CA LYS A 91 24.55 2.00 13.91
C LYS A 91 25.50 2.16 12.73
N GLY A 92 25.14 2.93 11.72
CA GLY A 92 25.88 2.99 10.46
C GLY A 92 25.75 1.70 9.67
N LEU A 93 26.54 1.59 8.60
CA LEU A 93 26.62 0.38 7.78
C LEU A 93 28.08 -0.05 7.62
N GLU A 94 28.43 -1.14 8.29
CA GLU A 94 29.77 -1.72 8.25
C GLU A 94 30.23 -2.00 6.80
N GLY A 95 31.50 -1.69 6.50
CA GLY A 95 32.05 -1.84 5.16
C GLY A 95 31.59 -0.77 4.15
N THR A 96 30.89 0.28 4.62
CA THR A 96 30.50 1.44 3.81
C THR A 96 30.98 2.74 4.45
N ALA A 97 30.77 3.87 3.76
CA ALA A 97 31.06 5.20 4.30
C ALA A 97 29.93 5.77 5.18
N MET A 98 28.82 5.06 5.35
CA MET A 98 27.69 5.52 6.17
C MET A 98 28.03 5.40 7.66
N PRO A 99 28.23 6.53 8.38
CA PRO A 99 28.62 6.51 9.78
C PRO A 99 27.42 6.18 10.68
N ALA A 100 27.72 5.89 11.95
CA ALA A 100 26.70 5.72 12.99
C ALA A 100 26.31 7.07 13.60
N PHE A 101 25.01 7.24 13.88
CA PHE A 101 24.46 8.40 14.60
C PHE A 101 23.76 7.93 15.89
N PRO A 102 24.51 7.45 16.91
CA PRO A 102 23.92 6.87 18.12
C PRO A 102 23.24 7.91 19.04
N GLY A 103 23.40 9.21 18.75
CA GLY A 103 22.83 10.29 19.55
C GLY A 103 21.35 10.59 19.27
N PHE A 104 20.78 10.05 18.18
CA PHE A 104 19.36 10.25 17.89
C PHE A 104 18.47 9.40 18.79
N SER A 105 17.45 10.03 19.36
CA SER A 105 16.35 9.38 20.05
C SER A 105 15.46 8.59 19.07
N GLN A 106 14.63 7.69 19.61
CA GLN A 106 13.68 6.92 18.78
C GLN A 106 12.74 7.85 17.98
N GLU A 107 12.28 8.95 18.58
CA GLU A 107 11.40 9.92 17.91
C GLU A 107 12.13 10.65 16.76
N GLU A 108 13.42 10.92 16.89
CA GLU A 108 14.22 11.51 15.81
C GLU A 108 14.50 10.51 14.69
N LEU A 109 14.72 9.23 15.02
CA LEU A 109 14.85 8.15 14.04
C LEU A 109 13.54 7.96 13.25
N GLU A 110 12.40 7.98 13.92
CA GLU A 110 11.07 7.92 13.30
C GLU A 110 10.80 9.15 12.41
N ALA A 111 11.20 10.35 12.87
CA ALA A 111 11.08 11.57 12.07
C ALA A 111 11.96 11.49 10.81
N LEU A 112 13.21 11.03 10.93
CA LEU A 112 14.12 10.83 9.79
C LEU A 112 13.53 9.83 8.80
N THR A 113 13.09 8.65 9.24
CA THR A 113 12.50 7.65 8.34
C THR A 113 11.22 8.13 7.67
N THR A 114 10.39 8.90 8.38
CA THR A 114 9.21 9.58 7.82
C THR A 114 9.61 10.51 6.68
N TYR A 115 10.63 11.34 6.88
CA TYR A 115 11.15 12.21 5.82
C TYR A 115 11.73 11.42 4.64
N LEU A 116 12.47 10.34 4.89
CA LEU A 116 13.02 9.51 3.81
C LEU A 116 11.91 8.88 2.95
N HIS A 117 10.82 8.43 3.55
CA HIS A 117 9.64 7.96 2.81
C HIS A 117 8.91 9.09 2.09
N SER A 118 8.85 10.29 2.70
CA SER A 118 8.18 11.45 2.11
C SER A 118 8.85 11.94 0.82
N ILE A 119 10.14 11.62 0.61
CA ILE A 119 10.84 11.92 -0.64
C ILE A 119 10.19 11.16 -1.80
N LEU A 120 9.84 9.88 -1.59
CA LEU A 120 9.24 9.01 -2.59
C LEU A 120 7.73 9.25 -2.77
N SER A 121 6.99 9.37 -1.67
CA SER A 121 5.52 9.49 -1.73
C SER A 121 4.93 10.32 -0.60
N ASP A 122 3.72 10.87 -0.79
CA ASP A 122 3.12 11.77 0.21
C ASP A 122 2.49 11.03 1.41
N SER A 123 2.13 9.75 1.23
CA SER A 123 1.57 8.90 2.28
C SER A 123 1.83 7.42 2.01
N HIS A 124 1.87 6.61 3.08
CA HIS A 124 1.91 5.16 3.00
C HIS A 124 0.66 4.54 3.64
N THR A 125 0.18 3.43 3.08
CA THR A 125 -0.94 2.66 3.65
C THR A 125 -0.66 1.18 3.51
N THR A 126 -1.00 0.39 4.52
CA THR A 126 -0.99 -1.07 4.39
C THR A 126 -2.42 -1.57 4.31
N VAL A 127 -2.74 -2.28 3.23
CA VAL A 127 -3.99 -3.00 3.05
C VAL A 127 -3.71 -4.47 3.34
N ASP A 128 -4.15 -4.94 4.50
CA ASP A 128 -4.14 -6.36 4.84
C ASP A 128 -5.43 -7.01 4.34
N MET A 129 -5.34 -7.86 3.32
CA MET A 129 -6.51 -8.51 2.72
C MET A 129 -6.39 -10.03 2.62
N CYS A 130 -7.55 -10.68 2.53
CA CYS A 130 -7.70 -12.07 2.21
C CYS A 130 -7.62 -12.33 0.70
N LEU A 131 -7.12 -13.51 0.35
CA LEU A 131 -6.88 -13.92 -1.02
C LEU A 131 -8.12 -13.85 -1.93
N TYR A 132 -9.29 -14.19 -1.42
CA TYR A 132 -10.54 -14.27 -2.18
C TYR A 132 -11.46 -13.06 -1.97
N GLU A 133 -11.01 -12.03 -1.26
CA GLU A 133 -11.82 -10.86 -0.93
C GLU A 133 -11.46 -9.67 -1.82
N THR A 134 -12.34 -8.68 -1.86
CA THR A 134 -12.07 -7.37 -2.47
C THR A 134 -11.72 -6.38 -1.36
N ALA A 135 -10.52 -5.80 -1.40
CA ALA A 135 -10.20 -4.70 -0.52
C ALA A 135 -10.69 -3.39 -1.14
N ILE A 136 -11.50 -2.65 -0.39
CA ILE A 136 -12.01 -1.34 -0.78
C ILE A 136 -11.17 -0.30 -0.04
N LEU A 137 -10.52 0.57 -0.81
CA LEU A 137 -9.72 1.66 -0.28
C LEU A 137 -10.45 2.97 -0.55
N ASP A 138 -10.85 3.65 0.52
CA ASP A 138 -11.44 4.98 0.47
C ASP A 138 -10.38 6.01 0.07
N THR A 139 -10.66 6.75 -1.02
CA THR A 139 -9.77 7.77 -1.59
C THR A 139 -10.23 9.18 -1.31
N ASP A 140 -10.98 9.43 -0.23
CA ASP A 140 -11.41 10.78 0.18
C ASP A 140 -10.27 11.79 0.31
N LYS A 141 -9.05 11.32 0.61
CA LYS A 141 -7.84 12.13 0.72
C LYS A 141 -7.04 12.23 -0.57
N ALA A 142 -7.39 11.49 -1.61
CA ALA A 142 -6.67 11.50 -2.88
C ALA A 142 -6.99 12.78 -3.68
N PRO A 143 -6.05 13.26 -4.52
CA PRO A 143 -6.31 14.39 -5.42
C PRO A 143 -7.33 13.98 -6.50
N GLU A 144 -8.10 14.92 -7.04
CA GLU A 144 -9.19 14.61 -8.00
C GLU A 144 -8.74 13.84 -9.25
N ASN A 145 -7.57 14.16 -9.80
CA ASN A 145 -7.04 13.59 -11.05
C ASN A 145 -5.93 12.56 -10.79
N PHE A 146 -6.20 11.57 -9.93
CA PHE A 146 -5.25 10.49 -9.68
C PHE A 146 -5.34 9.38 -10.73
N ARG A 147 -4.23 8.65 -10.92
CA ARG A 147 -4.21 7.37 -11.66
C ARG A 147 -3.72 6.27 -10.74
N VAL A 148 -4.16 5.04 -11.01
CA VAL A 148 -3.78 3.86 -10.24
C VAL A 148 -2.79 3.03 -11.05
N GLU A 149 -1.65 2.72 -10.46
CA GLU A 149 -0.67 1.78 -11.02
C GLU A 149 -0.56 0.55 -10.11
N VAL A 150 -0.39 -0.62 -10.73
CA VAL A 150 -0.24 -1.90 -10.01
C VAL A 150 1.09 -2.51 -10.41
N ASP A 151 1.89 -2.90 -9.41
CA ASP A 151 3.21 -3.47 -9.67
C ASP A 151 3.17 -4.85 -10.33
N GLU A 152 2.15 -5.63 -10.00
CA GLU A 152 1.97 -7.02 -10.43
C GLU A 152 0.57 -7.18 -11.08
N PRO A 153 0.32 -6.53 -12.23
CA PRO A 153 -1.01 -6.47 -12.86
C PRO A 153 -1.51 -7.84 -13.36
N GLU A 154 -0.63 -8.83 -13.46
CA GLU A 154 -0.93 -10.22 -13.76
C GLU A 154 -1.56 -10.97 -12.57
N ARG A 155 -1.33 -10.47 -11.34
CA ARG A 155 -1.83 -11.05 -10.08
C ARG A 155 -2.88 -10.19 -9.39
N VAL A 156 -2.78 -8.87 -9.50
CA VAL A 156 -3.62 -7.92 -8.79
C VAL A 156 -4.32 -7.00 -9.77
N GLU A 157 -5.58 -6.70 -9.48
CA GLU A 157 -6.34 -5.66 -10.14
C GLU A 157 -6.65 -4.55 -9.12
N ALA A 158 -6.58 -3.30 -9.55
CA ALA A 158 -7.01 -2.16 -8.75
C ALA A 158 -7.80 -1.20 -9.65
N LEU A 159 -9.11 -1.12 -9.43
CA LEU A 159 -10.02 -0.28 -10.23
C LEU A 159 -10.53 0.88 -9.38
N ALA A 160 -10.42 2.10 -9.91
CA ALA A 160 -10.99 3.28 -9.28
C ALA A 160 -12.43 3.48 -9.74
N GLU A 161 -13.37 3.53 -8.78
CA GLU A 161 -14.79 3.79 -9.00
C GLU A 161 -15.24 4.92 -8.07
N GLY A 162 -15.38 6.13 -8.61
CA GLY A 162 -15.66 7.33 -7.81
C GLY A 162 -14.54 7.58 -6.79
N LYS A 163 -14.89 7.60 -5.50
CA LYS A 163 -13.95 7.81 -4.38
C LYS A 163 -13.44 6.52 -3.74
N LYS A 164 -13.49 5.41 -4.46
CA LYS A 164 -13.07 4.10 -3.95
C LYS A 164 -12.13 3.44 -4.95
N ILE A 165 -11.12 2.73 -4.43
CA ILE A 165 -10.32 1.80 -5.22
C ILE A 165 -10.65 0.38 -4.76
N HIS A 166 -11.08 -0.45 -5.70
CA HIS A 166 -11.37 -1.86 -5.50
C HIS A 166 -10.15 -2.68 -5.89
N ILE A 167 -9.49 -3.29 -4.91
CA ILE A 167 -8.31 -4.13 -5.09
C ILE A 167 -8.73 -5.60 -5.00
N THR A 168 -8.45 -6.38 -6.04
CA THR A 168 -8.78 -7.80 -6.12
C THR A 168 -7.59 -8.66 -6.54
N ILE A 169 -7.61 -9.94 -6.17
CA ILE A 169 -6.60 -10.91 -6.60
C ILE A 169 -7.13 -11.72 -7.79
N LYS A 170 -6.46 -11.57 -8.94
CA LYS A 170 -6.79 -12.31 -10.15
C LYS A 170 -6.46 -13.78 -9.97
N ASN A 171 -7.34 -14.65 -10.47
CA ASN A 171 -7.14 -16.11 -10.45
C ASN A 171 -6.72 -16.64 -9.07
N TRP A 172 -7.31 -16.09 -8.00
CA TRP A 172 -6.90 -16.32 -6.61
C TRP A 172 -6.79 -17.81 -6.25
N GLY A 173 -7.60 -18.68 -6.88
CA GLY A 173 -7.55 -20.14 -6.70
C GLY A 173 -6.16 -20.76 -6.93
N LYS A 174 -5.32 -20.18 -7.80
CA LYS A 174 -3.93 -20.62 -8.05
C LYS A 174 -2.99 -20.36 -6.86
N PHE A 175 -3.44 -19.64 -5.86
CA PHE A 175 -2.66 -19.29 -4.68
C PHE A 175 -3.22 -19.90 -3.39
N LEU A 176 -4.23 -20.76 -3.48
CA LEU A 176 -4.71 -21.55 -2.35
C LEU A 176 -3.58 -22.38 -1.76
N GLY A 177 -3.48 -22.38 -0.42
CA GLY A 177 -2.41 -23.08 0.31
C GLY A 177 -1.02 -22.44 0.20
N LYS A 178 -0.85 -21.36 -0.57
CA LYS A 178 0.44 -20.64 -0.63
C LYS A 178 0.60 -19.72 0.58
N LYS A 179 1.87 -19.45 0.92
CA LYS A 179 2.25 -18.48 1.95
C LYS A 179 1.79 -17.08 1.57
N SER A 180 1.65 -16.18 2.53
CA SER A 180 1.35 -14.77 2.29
C SER A 180 2.41 -14.09 1.44
N TRP A 181 2.00 -13.07 0.67
CA TRP A 181 2.89 -12.23 -0.12
C TRP A 181 2.49 -10.77 -0.03
N ARG A 182 3.34 -9.90 -0.58
CA ARG A 182 3.12 -8.46 -0.64
C ARG A 182 3.35 -7.95 -2.04
N THR A 183 2.53 -6.99 -2.45
CA THR A 183 2.71 -6.20 -3.66
C THR A 183 2.35 -4.75 -3.37
N HIS A 184 2.41 -3.87 -4.37
CA HIS A 184 1.95 -2.50 -4.22
C HIS A 184 0.95 -2.11 -5.29
N VAL A 185 0.07 -1.23 -4.84
CA VAL A 185 -0.73 -0.36 -5.68
C VAL A 185 -0.24 1.07 -5.40
N ARG A 186 -0.05 1.86 -6.45
CA ARG A 186 0.40 3.24 -6.36
C ARG A 186 -0.70 4.16 -6.84
N ILE A 187 -1.07 5.11 -6.01
CA ILE A 187 -1.93 6.23 -6.39
C ILE A 187 -1.01 7.35 -6.83
N MET A 188 -1.07 7.71 -8.10
CA MET A 188 -0.18 8.70 -8.70
C MET A 188 -0.91 10.01 -8.94
N GLN A 189 -0.22 11.12 -8.70
CA GLN A 189 -0.62 12.47 -9.10
C GLN A 189 0.43 12.99 -10.08
N GLY A 190 0.09 12.98 -11.37
CA GLY A 190 1.08 13.18 -12.44
C GLY A 190 2.20 12.14 -12.35
N ASN A 191 3.42 12.61 -12.08
CA ASN A 191 4.63 11.77 -11.95
C ASN A 191 5.00 11.45 -10.49
N ARG A 192 4.27 11.98 -9.50
CA ARG A 192 4.54 11.74 -8.08
C ARG A 192 3.64 10.63 -7.55
N ILE A 193 4.19 9.79 -6.68
CA ILE A 193 3.38 8.82 -5.93
C ILE A 193 2.70 9.60 -4.80
N PHE A 194 1.39 9.82 -4.92
CA PHE A 194 0.62 10.44 -3.85
C PHE A 194 0.47 9.48 -2.66
N SER A 195 0.14 8.22 -2.94
CA SER A 195 0.08 7.19 -1.91
C SER A 195 0.66 5.87 -2.38
N LEU A 196 1.56 5.31 -1.57
CA LEU A 196 2.05 3.95 -1.75
C LEU A 196 1.23 2.99 -0.88
N VAL A 197 0.43 2.15 -1.53
CA VAL A 197 -0.42 1.17 -0.88
C VAL A 197 0.28 -0.19 -0.89
N ARG A 198 0.80 -0.61 0.27
CA ARG A 198 1.36 -1.95 0.50
C ARG A 198 0.21 -2.94 0.65
N VAL A 199 -0.02 -3.77 -0.35
CA VAL A 199 -1.06 -4.80 -0.31
C VAL A 199 -0.45 -6.09 0.22
N LYS A 200 -0.90 -6.53 1.41
CA LYS A 200 -0.47 -7.77 2.04
C LYS A 200 -1.60 -8.80 1.94
N VAL A 201 -1.36 -9.83 1.13
CA VAL A 201 -2.36 -10.87 0.82
C VAL A 201 -2.13 -12.09 1.70
N ARG A 202 -3.19 -12.58 2.33
CA ARG A 202 -3.17 -13.76 3.21
C ARG A 202 -4.09 -14.87 2.69
N PRO A 203 -3.74 -16.14 2.88
CA PRO A 203 -4.53 -17.28 2.39
C PRO A 203 -5.88 -17.49 3.12
N CYS A 204 -6.13 -16.82 4.25
CA CYS A 204 -7.41 -16.76 4.98
C CYS A 204 -8.21 -18.08 5.06
N LEU A 205 -7.54 -19.14 5.50
CA LEU A 205 -8.08 -20.51 5.49
C LEU A 205 -9.30 -20.73 6.41
N ASN A 206 -9.55 -19.84 7.37
CA ASN A 206 -10.63 -20.03 8.37
C ASN A 206 -12.05 -19.83 7.83
N ASN A 207 -12.21 -19.32 6.60
CA ASN A 207 -13.52 -19.08 5.98
C ASN A 207 -13.71 -19.80 4.62
N LEU A 208 -12.80 -20.70 4.25
CA LEU A 208 -12.89 -21.43 2.97
C LEU A 208 -14.17 -22.27 2.88
N GLU A 209 -14.60 -22.90 3.98
CA GLU A 209 -15.86 -23.67 4.01
C GLU A 209 -17.09 -22.79 3.79
N LYS A 210 -17.11 -21.56 4.31
CA LYS A 210 -18.22 -20.62 4.10
C LYS A 210 -18.25 -20.12 2.66
N LEU A 211 -17.09 -19.83 2.07
CA LEU A 211 -16.94 -19.43 0.68
C LEU A 211 -17.36 -20.54 -0.29
N VAL A 212 -16.92 -21.78 -0.04
CA VAL A 212 -17.30 -22.94 -0.85
C VAL A 212 -18.80 -23.20 -0.75
N LYS A 213 -19.39 -23.09 0.46
CA LYS A 213 -20.84 -23.19 0.65
C LYS A 213 -21.62 -22.09 -0.07
N SER A 214 -21.13 -20.84 -0.06
CA SER A 214 -21.81 -19.74 -0.76
C SER A 214 -21.71 -19.83 -2.29
N LEU A 215 -20.56 -20.29 -2.81
CA LEU A 215 -20.38 -20.52 -4.25
C LEU A 215 -21.17 -21.73 -4.76
N ALA A 216 -21.27 -22.79 -3.95
CA ALA A 216 -22.12 -23.94 -4.24
C ALA A 216 -23.62 -23.58 -4.19
N ALA A 217 -24.02 -22.66 -3.33
CA ALA A 217 -25.40 -22.15 -3.25
C ALA A 217 -25.77 -21.13 -4.35
N ALA A 218 -24.77 -20.56 -5.03
CA ALA A 218 -24.94 -19.58 -6.11
C ALA A 218 -24.82 -20.20 -7.52
N SER A 219 -24.57 -21.51 -7.62
CA SER A 219 -24.61 -22.25 -8.88
C SER A 219 -26.04 -22.79 -9.11
N PRO A 220 -26.67 -22.56 -10.28
CA PRO A 220 -28.06 -22.91 -10.55
C PRO A 220 -28.33 -24.42 -10.54
#